data_AF-A0A5B1QG13-F1
#
_entry.id   AF-A0A5B1QG13-F1
#
_cell.length_a   1.000
_cell.length_b   1.000
_cell.length_c   1.000
_cell.angle_alpha   90.00
_cell.angle_beta   90.00
_cell.angle_gamma   90.00
#
_symmetry.space_group_name_H-M   'P 1'
#
loop_
_entity.id
_entity.type
_entity.pdbx_description
1 polymer ?
#
loop_
_entity_poly.entity_id
_entity_poly.type
_entity_poly.pdbx_seq_one_letter_code
_entity_poly.pdbx_strand_id
1 'polypeptide(L)'
;MPPSVYPLPWLEGTFYSRARTEALLRPELENGTITPHDFNAAVDFYPRSHRHWPIAGMFIGGAGALLFERAFRRPKLNLGRWGALGMFSSFTGLVVGQIKRAQAHRDFVTSLENRTGFFRALENVNARTGGRRPLGLPTEDSHESKHAPAPAPTPASVPRRVPPIATVDHSVSEPVPEAFSETWREDGRDAIPDPPVSEPSEPAAEAREDHPRSRWDEIRIANTRGTQQTSWDKLRQGRPAAPRVTVQKVEEQAPASASAEAEAERAREQAKFDAMLEAERHIAEKSSPSDAWK
;
A
#
# COMPACT_ATOMS: atom_id res chain seq x y z
N MET A 1 32.47 2.92 -0.85
CA MET A 1 31.13 3.45 -0.50
C MET A 1 30.31 2.29 0.02
N PRO A 2 29.61 2.44 1.16
CA PRO A 2 28.69 1.41 1.62
C PRO A 2 27.59 1.21 0.56
N PRO A 3 27.15 -0.03 0.29
CA PRO A 3 26.04 -0.26 -0.61
C PRO A 3 24.80 0.45 -0.06
N SER A 4 24.18 1.32 -0.86
CA SER A 4 22.90 1.92 -0.50
C SER A 4 21.84 0.83 -0.46
N VAL A 5 21.26 0.61 0.72
CA VAL A 5 20.24 -0.42 0.92
C VAL A 5 18.90 0.18 0.52
N TYR A 6 18.34 -0.28 -0.60
CA TYR A 6 17.02 0.15 -1.06
C TYR A 6 15.94 -0.40 -0.09
N PRO A 7 15.17 0.46 0.63
CA PRO A 7 14.32 0.05 1.74
C PRO A 7 12.97 -0.52 1.25
N LEU A 8 13.03 -1.70 0.65
CA LEU A 8 11.88 -2.39 0.05
C LEU A 8 10.67 -2.55 0.98
N PRO A 9 10.81 -2.97 2.26
CA PRO A 9 9.65 -3.17 3.12
C PRO A 9 8.88 -1.88 3.40
N TRP A 10 9.60 -0.77 3.61
CA TRP A 10 8.98 0.54 3.85
C TRP A 10 8.25 1.05 2.62
N LEU A 11 8.86 0.91 1.43
CA LEU A 11 8.25 1.34 0.17
C LEU A 11 6.91 0.61 -0.08
N GLU A 12 6.88 -0.71 0.08
CA GLU A 12 5.65 -1.47 -0.14
C GLU A 12 4.55 -1.18 0.90
N GLY A 13 4.93 -0.93 2.15
CA GLY A 13 3.99 -0.52 3.19
C GLY A 13 3.44 0.88 2.97
N THR A 14 4.25 1.77 2.39
CA THR A 14 3.90 3.18 2.20
C THR A 14 3.13 3.42 0.89
N PHE A 15 3.49 2.73 -0.18
CA PHE A 15 2.98 2.93 -1.55
C PHE A 15 2.09 1.77 -2.04
N TYR A 16 1.19 1.26 -1.19
CA TYR A 16 0.38 0.07 -1.51
C TYR A 16 -0.74 0.30 -2.54
N SER A 17 -1.09 1.54 -2.86
CA SER A 17 -2.16 1.84 -3.82
C SER A 17 -1.81 3.09 -4.63
N ARG A 18 -2.35 3.14 -5.86
CA ARG A 18 -2.16 4.27 -6.77
C ARG A 18 -2.54 5.60 -6.12
N ALA A 19 -3.73 5.68 -5.54
CA ALA A 19 -4.23 6.89 -4.89
C ALA A 19 -3.33 7.35 -3.74
N ARG A 20 -2.78 6.42 -2.96
CA ARG A 20 -1.84 6.74 -1.88
C ARG A 20 -0.50 7.22 -2.41
N THR A 21 0.01 6.59 -3.47
CA THR A 21 1.25 7.02 -4.14
C THR A 21 1.11 8.43 -4.71
N GLU A 22 0.00 8.70 -5.41
CA GLU A 22 -0.29 10.04 -5.90
C GLU A 22 -0.38 11.05 -4.75
N ALA A 23 -1.12 10.74 -3.68
CA ALA A 23 -1.29 11.64 -2.55
C ALA A 23 0.04 11.98 -1.85
N LEU A 24 0.94 11.01 -1.73
CA LEU A 24 2.23 11.19 -1.07
C LEU A 24 3.27 11.90 -1.94
N LEU A 25 3.29 11.64 -3.25
CA LEU A 25 4.27 12.22 -4.17
C LEU A 25 3.82 13.54 -4.81
N ARG A 26 2.52 13.84 -4.85
CA ARG A 26 2.00 15.07 -5.49
C ARG A 26 2.60 16.35 -4.92
N PRO A 27 2.80 16.51 -3.59
CA PRO A 27 3.51 17.68 -3.06
C PRO A 27 4.96 17.80 -3.58
N GLU A 28 5.64 16.69 -3.83
CA GLU A 28 7.02 16.69 -4.34
C GLU A 28 7.08 17.08 -5.82
N LEU A 29 6.04 16.73 -6.58
CA LEU A 29 5.86 17.18 -7.95
C LEU A 29 5.59 18.70 -8.00
N GLU A 30 4.69 19.19 -7.16
CA GLU A 30 4.36 20.63 -7.06
C GLU A 30 5.57 21.46 -6.61
N ASN A 31 6.42 20.90 -5.74
CA ASN A 31 7.67 21.52 -5.31
C ASN A 31 8.78 21.45 -6.39
N GLY A 32 8.55 20.79 -7.52
CA GLY A 32 9.55 20.57 -8.56
C GLY A 32 10.72 19.68 -8.13
N THR A 33 10.56 18.91 -7.04
CA THR A 33 11.60 17.98 -6.55
C THR A 33 11.68 16.73 -7.43
N ILE A 34 10.55 16.31 -8.00
CA ILE A 34 10.46 15.21 -8.98
C ILE A 34 9.90 15.71 -10.30
N THR A 35 10.31 15.09 -11.41
CA THR A 35 9.75 15.41 -12.73
C THR A 35 8.35 14.79 -12.90
N PRO A 36 7.49 15.33 -13.78
CA PRO A 36 6.20 14.72 -14.11
C PRO A 36 6.34 13.28 -14.63
N HIS A 37 7.43 12.99 -15.37
CA HIS A 37 7.74 11.64 -15.85
C HIS A 37 7.94 10.67 -14.67
N ASP A 38 8.80 11.03 -13.72
CA ASP A 38 9.14 10.19 -12.57
C ASP A 38 7.94 9.98 -11.63
N PHE A 39 7.11 11.01 -11.47
CA PHE A 39 5.84 10.92 -10.75
C PHE A 39 4.92 9.87 -11.40
N ASN A 40 4.69 9.96 -12.71
CA ASN A 40 3.82 9.02 -13.42
C ASN A 40 4.38 7.59 -13.39
N ALA A 41 5.69 7.43 -13.59
CA ALA A 41 6.36 6.14 -13.49
C ALA A 41 6.18 5.51 -12.11
N ALA A 42 6.33 6.29 -11.03
CA ALA A 42 6.14 5.80 -9.67
C ALA A 42 4.69 5.39 -9.38
N VAL A 43 3.73 6.20 -9.85
CA VAL A 43 2.29 5.96 -9.68
C VAL A 43 1.83 4.69 -10.39
N ASP A 44 2.40 4.38 -11.56
CA ASP A 44 2.14 3.12 -12.27
C ASP A 44 2.92 1.95 -11.67
N PHE A 45 4.17 2.17 -11.23
CA PHE A 45 5.04 1.11 -10.75
C PHE A 45 4.61 0.56 -9.38
N TYR A 46 4.50 1.37 -8.33
CA TYR A 46 4.32 0.87 -6.96
C TYR A 46 3.05 0.02 -6.71
N PRO A 47 1.87 0.33 -7.24
CA PRO A 47 0.68 -0.50 -7.03
C PRO A 47 0.70 -1.82 -7.85
N ARG A 48 1.74 -2.10 -8.64
CA ARG A 48 1.79 -3.30 -9.49
C ARG A 48 2.02 -4.60 -8.70
N SER A 49 1.71 -5.70 -9.38
CA SER A 49 1.78 -7.07 -8.90
C SER A 49 3.18 -7.62 -8.60
N HIS A 50 4.25 -6.87 -8.85
CA HIS A 50 5.63 -7.30 -8.56
C HIS A 50 5.86 -7.57 -7.06
N ARG A 51 5.07 -6.93 -6.18
CA ARG A 51 5.02 -7.22 -4.74
C ARG A 51 4.67 -8.68 -4.43
N HIS A 52 3.87 -9.31 -5.28
CA HIS A 52 3.41 -10.68 -5.08
C HIS A 52 4.32 -11.73 -5.73
N TRP A 53 5.38 -11.34 -6.43
CA TRP A 53 6.28 -12.29 -7.10
C TRP A 53 6.93 -13.31 -6.16
N PRO A 54 7.36 -12.98 -4.93
CA PRO A 54 7.84 -14.00 -4.00
C PRO A 54 6.77 -15.04 -3.64
N ILE A 55 5.53 -14.59 -3.42
CA ILE A 55 4.40 -15.47 -3.08
C ILE A 55 4.02 -16.33 -4.29
N ALA A 56 3.89 -15.72 -5.47
CA ALA A 56 3.60 -16.42 -6.71
C ALA A 56 4.70 -17.44 -7.03
N GLY A 57 5.97 -17.06 -6.87
CA GLY A 57 7.12 -17.95 -7.05
C GLY A 57 7.07 -19.15 -6.10
N MET A 58 6.73 -18.93 -4.82
CA MET A 58 6.55 -20.01 -3.85
C MET A 58 5.48 -21.02 -4.31
N PHE A 59 4.30 -20.53 -4.73
CA PHE A 59 3.21 -21.40 -5.22
C PHE A 59 3.58 -22.11 -6.53
N ILE A 60 4.20 -21.41 -7.47
CA ILE A 60 4.66 -21.98 -8.75
C ILE A 60 5.71 -23.07 -8.50
N GLY A 61 6.65 -22.84 -7.59
CA GLY A 61 7.63 -23.85 -7.18
C GLY A 61 6.96 -25.08 -6.58
N GLY A 62 6.12 -24.89 -5.55
CA GLY A 62 5.39 -25.98 -4.91
C GLY A 62 4.50 -26.78 -5.89
N ALA A 63 3.73 -26.10 -6.73
CA ALA A 63 2.92 -26.75 -7.76
C ALA A 63 3.78 -27.46 -8.81
N GLY A 64 4.92 -26.87 -9.20
CA GLY A 64 5.88 -27.47 -10.10
C GLY A 64 6.43 -28.80 -9.59
N ALA A 65 6.70 -28.92 -8.29
CA ALA A 65 7.12 -30.18 -7.68
C ALA A 65 6.04 -31.27 -7.78
N LEU A 66 4.77 -30.92 -7.54
CA LEU A 66 3.63 -31.84 -7.66
C LEU A 66 3.37 -32.25 -9.12
N LEU A 67 3.53 -31.32 -10.07
CA LEU A 67 3.39 -31.62 -11.49
C LEU A 67 4.53 -32.49 -12.01
N PHE A 68 5.76 -32.22 -11.57
CA PHE A 68 6.94 -33.02 -11.91
C PHE A 68 6.79 -34.47 -11.43
N GLU A 69 6.27 -34.67 -10.21
CA GLU A 69 5.91 -36.01 -9.72
C GLU A 69 4.93 -36.72 -10.65
N ARG A 70 3.83 -36.03 -11.00
CA ARG A 70 2.76 -36.61 -11.79
C ARG A 70 3.24 -37.00 -13.18
N ALA A 71 4.12 -36.18 -13.78
CA ALA A 71 4.65 -36.37 -15.11
C ALA A 71 5.71 -37.48 -15.17
N PHE A 72 6.63 -37.56 -14.19
CA PHE A 72 7.82 -38.42 -14.25
C PHE A 72 7.75 -39.65 -13.33
N ARG A 73 6.57 -40.26 -13.18
CA ARG A 73 6.26 -41.36 -12.24
C ARG A 73 7.39 -42.40 -12.00
N ARG A 74 7.50 -42.80 -10.71
CA ARG A 74 8.12 -43.99 -10.06
C ARG A 74 9.51 -43.73 -9.46
N PRO A 75 9.85 -44.17 -8.22
CA PRO A 75 9.16 -45.01 -7.21
C PRO A 75 8.42 -44.23 -6.10
N LYS A 76 7.69 -44.93 -5.21
CA LYS A 76 7.03 -44.33 -4.02
C LYS A 76 8.09 -43.70 -3.11
N LEU A 77 8.33 -42.41 -3.26
CA LEU A 77 9.16 -41.65 -2.33
C LEU A 77 8.45 -41.64 -0.96
N ASN A 78 9.22 -41.83 0.11
CA ASN A 78 8.73 -41.70 1.48
C ASN A 78 8.11 -40.30 1.66
N LEU A 79 6.99 -40.19 2.38
CA LEU A 79 6.28 -38.92 2.66
C LEU A 79 7.24 -37.82 3.15
N GLY A 80 8.26 -38.18 3.95
CA GLY A 80 9.28 -37.23 4.38
C GLY A 80 10.13 -36.64 3.23
N ARG A 81 10.44 -37.42 2.20
CA ARG A 81 11.16 -36.94 1.01
C ARG A 81 10.29 -36.03 0.15
N TRP A 82 8.98 -36.29 0.09
CA TRP A 82 8.02 -35.38 -0.55
C TRP A 82 7.95 -34.03 0.15
N GLY A 83 7.83 -34.05 1.48
CA GLY A 83 7.85 -32.82 2.28
C GLY A 83 9.13 -32.01 2.03
N ALA A 84 10.29 -32.68 2.04
CA ALA A 84 11.58 -32.03 1.79
C ALA A 84 11.67 -31.42 0.37
N LEU A 85 11.25 -32.14 -0.67
CA LEU A 85 11.27 -31.65 -2.04
C LEU A 85 10.32 -30.46 -2.24
N GLY A 86 9.11 -30.54 -1.68
CA GLY A 86 8.13 -29.46 -1.71
C GLY A 86 8.65 -28.19 -1.03
N MET A 87 9.24 -28.33 0.16
CA MET A 87 9.86 -27.21 0.89
C MET A 87 11.00 -26.58 0.09
N PHE A 88 11.91 -27.39 -0.47
CA PHE A 88 13.04 -26.89 -1.25
C PHE A 88 12.60 -26.17 -2.54
N SER A 89 11.61 -26.73 -3.23
CA SER A 89 11.05 -26.13 -4.44
C SER A 89 10.32 -24.81 -4.14
N SER A 90 9.56 -24.76 -3.04
CA SER A 90 8.86 -23.55 -2.59
C SER A 90 9.85 -22.46 -2.18
N PHE A 91 10.91 -22.81 -1.45
CA PHE A 91 11.99 -21.90 -1.07
C PHE A 91 12.71 -21.34 -2.31
N THR A 92 13.03 -22.20 -3.28
CA THR A 92 13.66 -21.79 -4.53
C THR A 92 12.75 -20.84 -5.31
N GLY A 93 11.46 -21.14 -5.39
CA GLY A 93 10.45 -20.25 -5.97
C GLY A 93 10.40 -18.88 -5.29
N LEU A 94 10.47 -18.85 -3.95
CA LEU A 94 10.53 -17.61 -3.17
C LEU A 94 11.79 -16.80 -3.51
N VAL A 95 12.97 -17.43 -3.53
CA VAL A 95 14.24 -16.76 -3.87
C VAL A 95 14.20 -16.18 -5.29
N VAL A 96 13.71 -16.95 -6.27
CA VAL A 96 13.55 -16.46 -7.65
C VAL A 96 12.58 -15.28 -7.70
N GLY A 97 11.46 -15.34 -6.98
CA GLY A 97 10.51 -14.25 -6.88
C GLY A 97 11.12 -12.98 -6.25
N GLN A 98 11.98 -13.12 -5.24
CA GLN A 98 12.73 -12.00 -4.65
C GLN A 98 13.73 -11.39 -5.63
N ILE A 99 14.48 -12.22 -6.38
CA ILE A 99 15.42 -11.74 -7.40
C ILE A 99 14.66 -10.96 -8.48
N LYS A 100 13.56 -11.51 -8.97
CA LYS A 100 12.71 -10.84 -9.96
C LYS A 100 12.20 -9.51 -9.41
N ARG A 101 11.71 -9.48 -8.16
CA ARG A 101 11.25 -8.25 -7.53
C ARG A 101 12.36 -7.20 -7.46
N ALA A 102 13.58 -7.60 -7.07
CA ALA A 102 14.74 -6.72 -7.06
C ALA A 102 15.10 -6.20 -8.46
N GLN A 103 14.99 -7.04 -9.50
CA GLN A 103 15.16 -6.63 -10.90
C GLN A 103 14.13 -5.55 -11.29
N ALA A 104 12.84 -5.75 -10.98
CA ALA A 104 11.80 -4.78 -11.29
C ALA A 104 12.05 -3.41 -10.64
N HIS A 105 12.48 -3.37 -9.37
CA HIS A 105 12.86 -2.12 -8.71
C HIS A 105 14.11 -1.48 -9.32
N ARG A 106 15.11 -2.29 -9.69
CA ARG A 106 16.29 -1.80 -10.39
C ARG A 106 15.90 -1.16 -11.73
N ASP A 107 15.10 -1.85 -12.52
CA ASP A 107 14.65 -1.39 -13.84
C ASP A 107 13.86 -0.07 -13.70
N PHE A 108 12.95 0.00 -12.72
CA PHE A 108 12.24 1.22 -12.37
C PHE A 108 13.19 2.37 -12.03
N VAL A 109 14.13 2.18 -11.10
CA VAL A 109 15.11 3.21 -10.73
C VAL A 109 15.95 3.64 -11.94
N THR A 110 16.31 2.70 -12.82
CA THR A 110 17.07 3.04 -14.03
C THR A 110 16.26 3.84 -15.04
N SER A 111 14.93 3.68 -15.04
CA SER A 111 14.01 4.40 -15.94
C SER A 111 13.70 5.83 -15.49
N LEU A 112 14.02 6.20 -14.25
CA LEU A 112 13.82 7.56 -13.75
C LEU A 112 14.75 8.56 -14.45
N GLU A 113 14.20 9.72 -14.79
CA GLU A 113 14.88 10.85 -15.41
C GLU A 113 15.74 11.59 -14.38
N ASN A 114 15.18 11.87 -13.19
CA ASN A 114 15.86 12.54 -12.09
C ASN A 114 15.89 11.65 -10.83
N ARG A 115 16.78 10.64 -10.84
CA ARG A 115 16.94 9.68 -9.73
C ARG A 115 17.22 10.37 -8.39
N THR A 116 18.07 11.39 -8.37
CA THR A 116 18.47 12.07 -7.13
C THR A 116 17.31 12.90 -6.56
N GLY A 117 16.58 13.63 -7.42
CA GLY A 117 15.34 14.31 -7.04
C GLY A 117 14.28 13.35 -6.52
N PHE A 118 14.11 12.20 -7.16
CA PHE A 118 13.18 11.16 -6.72
C PHE A 118 13.53 10.58 -5.34
N PHE A 119 14.82 10.30 -5.07
CA PHE A 119 15.22 9.81 -3.75
C PHE A 119 15.04 10.86 -2.66
N ARG A 120 15.32 12.14 -2.95
CA ARG A 120 15.04 13.25 -2.03
C ARG A 120 13.55 13.36 -1.72
N ALA A 121 12.69 13.18 -2.73
CA ALA A 121 11.25 13.12 -2.53
C ALA A 121 10.81 11.95 -1.65
N LEU A 122 11.41 10.76 -1.80
CA LEU A 122 11.15 9.63 -0.90
C LEU A 122 11.56 9.92 0.54
N GLU A 123 12.67 10.63 0.75
CA GLU A 123 13.09 11.08 2.09
C GLU A 123 12.11 12.09 2.69
N ASN A 124 11.63 13.06 1.91
CA ASN A 124 10.60 14.00 2.32
C ASN A 124 9.30 13.28 2.71
N VAL A 125 8.88 12.28 1.91
CA VAL A 125 7.72 11.43 2.23
C VAL A 125 7.96 10.64 3.52
N ASN A 126 9.12 10.02 3.69
CA ASN A 126 9.47 9.29 4.89
C ASN A 126 9.40 10.19 6.13
N ALA A 127 9.98 11.39 6.07
CA ALA A 127 9.90 12.38 7.14
C ALA A 127 8.44 12.77 7.47
N ARG A 128 7.60 13.01 6.44
CA ARG A 128 6.17 13.32 6.62
C ARG A 128 5.36 12.17 7.23
N THR A 129 5.69 10.94 6.88
CA THR A 129 5.00 9.73 7.39
C THR A 129 5.48 9.28 8.78
N GLY A 130 6.37 10.04 9.42
CA GLY A 130 6.88 9.74 10.77
C GLY A 130 8.09 8.79 10.78
N GLY A 131 8.75 8.60 9.64
CA GLY A 131 9.99 7.85 9.54
C GLY A 131 11.10 8.49 10.37
N ARG A 132 11.62 7.75 11.36
CA ARG A 132 12.64 8.25 12.31
C ARG A 132 14.07 8.22 11.77
N ARG A 133 14.32 7.46 10.71
CA ARG A 133 15.67 7.28 10.14
C ARG A 133 15.68 7.73 8.68
N PRO A 134 16.74 8.42 8.23
CA PRO A 134 16.94 8.66 6.81
C PRO A 134 17.00 7.31 6.09
N LEU A 135 16.48 7.25 4.88
CA LEU A 135 16.41 6.00 4.11
C LEU A 135 17.80 5.53 3.66
N GLY A 136 18.84 6.35 3.84
CA GLY A 136 20.20 6.04 3.39
C GLY A 136 20.31 5.97 1.87
N LEU A 137 19.41 6.67 1.17
CA LEU A 137 19.41 6.73 -0.28
C LEU A 137 20.54 7.67 -0.73
N PRO A 138 21.17 7.39 -1.88
CA PRO A 138 22.26 8.21 -2.38
C PRO A 138 21.72 9.58 -2.80
N THR A 139 21.89 10.59 -1.95
CA THR A 139 21.69 12.00 -2.25
C THR A 139 23.01 12.63 -2.69
N GLU A 140 23.00 13.30 -3.85
CA GLU A 140 24.17 13.92 -4.48
C GLU A 140 24.88 14.94 -3.58
N ASP A 141 24.15 15.56 -2.64
CA ASP A 141 24.66 16.55 -1.69
C ASP A 141 25.84 16.03 -0.83
N SER A 142 25.99 14.71 -0.73
CA SER A 142 27.12 14.08 -0.01
C SER A 142 28.45 14.21 -0.74
N HIS A 143 28.45 14.47 -2.05
CA HIS A 143 29.67 14.54 -2.85
C HIS A 143 30.26 15.94 -2.95
N GLU A 144 29.43 16.98 -2.94
CA GLU A 144 29.92 18.36 -3.13
C GLU A 144 30.67 18.90 -1.92
N SER A 145 30.34 18.42 -0.72
CA SER A 145 31.01 18.82 0.53
C SER A 145 32.47 18.33 0.66
N LYS A 146 32.93 17.39 -0.18
CA LYS A 146 34.32 16.87 -0.12
C LYS A 146 35.30 17.63 -1.03
N HIS A 147 34.80 18.48 -1.92
CA HIS A 147 35.62 19.32 -2.80
C HIS A 147 35.39 20.81 -2.59
N ALA A 148 34.67 21.22 -1.54
CA ALA A 148 34.87 22.55 -0.99
C ALA A 148 36.37 22.69 -0.71
N PRO A 149 37.11 23.55 -1.46
CA PRO A 149 38.52 23.76 -1.21
C PRO A 149 38.63 24.13 0.26
N ALA A 150 39.54 23.45 0.98
CA ALA A 150 39.82 23.73 2.38
C ALA A 150 39.80 25.26 2.54
N PRO A 151 38.90 25.82 3.38
CA PRO A 151 38.76 27.26 3.47
C PRO A 151 40.16 27.83 3.63
N ALA A 152 40.56 28.69 2.69
CA ALA A 152 41.88 29.31 2.71
C ALA A 152 42.15 29.76 4.15
N PRO A 153 43.34 29.48 4.72
CA PRO A 153 43.62 29.74 6.12
C PRO A 153 43.24 31.18 6.43
N THR A 154 42.10 31.38 7.07
CA THR A 154 41.63 32.70 7.47
C THR A 154 42.70 33.28 8.37
N PRO A 155 43.22 34.49 8.08
CA PRO A 155 44.23 35.11 8.92
C PRO A 155 43.69 35.24 10.35
N ALA A 156 44.53 34.85 11.30
CA ALA A 156 44.29 34.76 12.74
C ALA A 156 43.27 35.79 13.25
N SER A 157 42.02 35.37 13.34
CA SER A 157 40.98 36.13 14.02
C SER A 157 41.12 35.85 15.51
N VAL A 158 41.55 36.88 16.21
CA VAL A 158 41.69 37.04 17.66
C VAL A 158 40.72 36.13 18.46
N PRO A 159 41.21 35.39 19.47
CA PRO A 159 40.38 34.52 20.30
C PRO A 159 39.31 35.35 21.03
N ARG A 160 38.07 35.28 20.55
CA ARG A 160 36.91 35.80 21.29
C ARG A 160 36.62 34.82 22.42
N ARG A 161 37.01 35.22 23.64
CA ARG A 161 36.67 34.57 24.92
C ARG A 161 35.15 34.38 24.99
N VAL A 162 34.69 33.15 24.77
CA VAL A 162 33.32 32.74 25.09
C VAL A 162 33.35 32.28 26.56
N PRO A 163 32.44 32.79 27.43
CA PRO A 163 32.37 32.35 28.81
C PRO A 163 31.96 30.87 28.89
N PRO A 164 32.41 30.14 29.94
CA PRO A 164 32.13 28.72 30.10
C PRO A 164 30.64 28.49 30.29
N ILE A 165 30.03 27.75 29.37
CA ILE A 165 28.68 27.21 29.51
C ILE A 165 28.77 26.04 30.48
N ALA A 166 27.99 26.10 31.56
CA ALA A 166 27.88 25.06 32.56
C ALA A 166 27.48 23.73 31.91
N THR A 167 28.35 22.74 32.03
CA THR A 167 28.07 21.33 31.77
C THR A 167 26.99 20.85 32.73
N VAL A 168 25.77 20.72 32.21
CA VAL A 168 24.70 19.97 32.87
C VAL A 168 24.91 18.50 32.50
N ASP A 169 25.47 17.74 33.44
CA ASP A 169 25.49 16.28 33.41
C ASP A 169 24.02 15.79 33.44
N HIS A 170 23.57 15.21 32.34
CA HIS A 170 22.36 14.38 32.31
C HIS A 170 22.79 12.96 31.93
N SER A 171 23.27 12.22 32.93
CA SER A 171 23.34 10.76 32.91
C SER A 171 21.91 10.20 33.03
N VAL A 172 21.18 10.22 31.91
CA VAL A 172 19.94 9.45 31.80
C VAL A 172 20.33 8.04 31.36
N SER A 173 20.36 7.14 32.33
CA SER A 173 20.36 5.70 32.11
C SER A 173 19.09 5.32 31.33
N GLU A 174 19.22 5.03 30.04
CA GLU A 174 18.16 4.35 29.28
C GLU A 174 18.11 2.87 29.71
N PRO A 175 16.96 2.36 30.21
CA PRO A 175 16.76 0.93 30.31
C PRO A 175 16.59 0.35 28.89
N VAL A 176 17.46 -0.59 28.56
CA VAL A 176 17.37 -1.47 27.40
C VAL A 176 15.98 -2.16 27.42
N PRO A 177 15.10 -1.94 26.43
CA PRO A 177 13.92 -2.78 26.31
C PRO A 177 14.39 -4.16 25.82
N GLU A 178 14.32 -5.13 26.73
CA GLU A 178 14.37 -6.54 26.42
C GLU A 178 13.37 -6.88 25.30
N ALA A 179 13.87 -7.67 24.36
CA ALA A 179 13.14 -8.71 23.64
C ALA A 179 11.65 -8.39 23.33
N PHE A 180 11.44 -7.80 22.15
CA PHE A 180 10.16 -7.92 21.44
C PHE A 180 10.01 -9.36 20.92
N SER A 181 9.74 -10.30 21.83
CA SER A 181 9.22 -11.62 21.53
C SER A 181 7.70 -11.51 21.44
N GLU A 182 7.22 -11.05 20.28
CA GLU A 182 5.82 -11.21 19.86
C GLU A 182 5.52 -12.70 19.70
N THR A 183 5.17 -13.29 20.85
CA THR A 183 4.41 -14.53 20.94
C THR A 183 2.99 -14.19 20.53
N TRP A 184 2.64 -14.53 19.29
CA TRP A 184 1.24 -14.67 18.88
C TRP A 184 0.68 -15.88 19.63
N ARG A 185 0.31 -15.64 20.89
CA ARG A 185 -0.39 -16.59 21.73
C ARG A 185 -1.81 -16.70 21.18
N GLU A 186 -2.09 -17.86 20.63
CA GLU A 186 -3.43 -18.42 20.54
C GLU A 186 -4.04 -18.44 21.95
N ASP A 187 -4.94 -17.50 22.24
CA ASP A 187 -5.89 -17.62 23.33
C ASP A 187 -7.17 -16.87 22.93
N GLY A 188 -8.31 -17.56 23.00
CA GLY A 188 -9.63 -16.96 22.77
C GLY A 188 -10.56 -17.72 21.83
N ARG A 189 -10.57 -19.07 21.86
CA ARG A 189 -11.80 -19.82 21.53
C ARG A 189 -12.70 -19.81 22.77
N ASP A 190 -13.37 -18.70 23.00
CA ASP A 190 -14.52 -18.67 23.90
C ASP A 190 -15.81 -18.95 23.12
N ALA A 191 -16.58 -19.85 23.71
CA ALA A 191 -17.77 -20.47 23.17
C ALA A 191 -18.81 -19.47 22.66
N ILE A 192 -19.30 -19.71 21.44
CA ILE A 192 -20.53 -19.13 20.93
C ILE A 192 -21.68 -19.83 21.69
N PRO A 193 -22.50 -19.14 22.49
CA PRO A 193 -23.70 -19.73 23.07
C PRO A 193 -24.76 -19.89 21.98
N ASP A 194 -25.41 -21.04 21.92
CA ASP A 194 -26.52 -21.31 21.00
C ASP A 194 -27.67 -20.30 21.20
N PRO A 195 -28.29 -19.80 20.12
CA PRO A 195 -29.47 -18.94 20.23
C PRO A 195 -30.70 -19.75 20.66
N PRO A 196 -31.56 -19.23 21.56
CA PRO A 196 -32.78 -19.90 21.95
C PRO A 196 -33.81 -19.91 20.81
N VAL A 197 -34.36 -21.08 20.55
CA VAL A 197 -35.52 -21.32 19.67
C VAL A 197 -36.72 -20.57 20.21
N SER A 198 -37.30 -19.66 19.42
CA SER A 198 -38.54 -18.96 19.74
C SER A 198 -39.71 -19.62 19.00
N GLU A 199 -40.68 -20.12 19.77
CA GLU A 199 -41.98 -20.56 19.27
C GLU A 199 -42.83 -19.36 18.80
N PRO A 200 -43.69 -19.53 17.78
CA PRO A 200 -44.59 -18.49 17.32
C PRO A 200 -45.87 -18.48 18.16
N SER A 201 -46.22 -17.31 18.71
CA SER A 201 -47.56 -17.02 19.21
C SER A 201 -48.03 -15.67 18.68
N GLU A 202 -49.22 -15.73 18.08
CA GLU A 202 -49.97 -14.69 17.37
C GLU A 202 -50.75 -13.78 18.37
N PRO A 203 -51.50 -12.74 17.93
CA PRO A 203 -51.19 -11.36 18.27
C PRO A 203 -52.26 -10.69 19.17
N ALA A 204 -51.86 -9.78 20.05
CA ALA A 204 -52.79 -8.79 20.62
C ALA A 204 -52.07 -7.56 21.20
N ALA A 205 -52.45 -6.41 20.62
CA ALA A 205 -52.65 -5.11 21.27
C ALA A 205 -51.48 -4.40 21.96
N GLU A 206 -51.00 -3.35 21.28
CA GLU A 206 -50.74 -2.01 21.83
C GLU A 206 -50.09 -1.92 23.22
N ALA A 207 -48.77 -2.09 23.25
CA ALA A 207 -47.92 -1.47 24.27
C ALA A 207 -46.75 -0.80 23.56
N ARG A 208 -46.53 0.48 23.85
CA ARG A 208 -45.39 1.25 23.34
C ARG A 208 -44.11 0.61 23.85
N GLU A 209 -43.41 -0.09 22.96
CA GLU A 209 -42.15 -0.75 23.28
C GLU A 209 -41.02 0.28 23.37
N ASP A 210 -40.46 0.39 24.57
CA ASP A 210 -39.10 0.89 24.81
C ASP A 210 -38.11 -0.10 24.19
N HIS A 211 -37.95 -0.03 22.87
CA HIS A 211 -36.85 -0.73 22.20
C HIS A 211 -35.52 -0.20 22.74
N PRO A 212 -34.62 -1.05 23.24
CA PRO A 212 -33.27 -0.61 23.61
C PRO A 212 -32.64 0.01 22.37
N ARG A 213 -32.33 1.31 22.45
CA ARG A 213 -31.82 2.11 21.33
C ARG A 213 -30.70 1.31 20.65
N SER A 214 -30.93 1.01 19.37
CA SER A 214 -29.95 0.33 18.54
C SER A 214 -28.62 1.08 18.63
N ARG A 215 -27.51 0.34 18.70
CA ARG A 215 -26.15 0.91 18.67
C ARG A 215 -25.97 1.87 17.49
N TRP A 216 -26.71 1.66 16.40
CA TRP A 216 -26.77 2.57 15.25
C TRP A 216 -27.48 3.90 15.53
N ASP A 217 -28.54 3.90 16.34
CA ASP A 217 -29.20 5.14 16.77
C ASP A 217 -28.30 5.93 17.72
N GLU A 218 -27.52 5.26 18.57
CA GLU A 218 -26.54 5.93 19.43
C GLU A 218 -25.42 6.59 18.60
N ILE A 219 -24.93 5.93 17.55
CA ILE A 219 -23.97 6.50 16.60
C ILE A 219 -24.57 7.69 15.84
N ARG A 220 -25.85 7.60 15.43
CA ARG A 220 -26.54 8.73 14.77
C ARG A 220 -26.71 9.92 15.71
N ILE A 221 -27.11 9.69 16.96
CA ILE A 221 -27.25 10.75 17.97
C ILE A 221 -25.87 11.38 18.29
N ALA A 222 -24.82 10.57 18.42
CA ALA A 222 -23.46 11.05 18.65
C ALA A 222 -22.94 11.93 17.49
N ASN A 223 -23.19 11.52 16.23
CA ASN A 223 -22.80 12.32 15.06
C ASN A 223 -23.58 13.64 14.94
N THR A 224 -24.85 13.69 15.37
CA THR A 224 -25.63 14.94 15.31
C THR A 224 -25.24 15.96 16.39
N ARG A 225 -24.75 15.52 17.56
CA ARG A 225 -24.32 16.43 18.64
C ARG A 225 -22.92 17.01 18.43
N GLY A 226 -22.12 16.39 17.56
CA GLY A 226 -20.72 16.71 17.30
C GLY A 226 -20.44 17.33 15.93
N THR A 227 -21.37 18.09 15.34
CA THR A 227 -21.09 18.88 14.12
C THR A 227 -20.13 20.05 14.41
N GLN A 228 -18.94 19.74 14.92
CA GLN A 228 -17.79 20.55 14.59
C GLN A 228 -17.57 20.36 13.09
N GLN A 229 -17.58 21.45 12.33
CA GLN A 229 -17.28 21.46 10.90
C GLN A 229 -16.05 20.58 10.66
N THR A 230 -16.26 19.41 10.03
CA THR A 230 -15.16 18.50 9.70
C THR A 230 -14.18 19.26 8.80
N SER A 231 -12.89 18.94 8.84
CA SER A 231 -11.90 19.62 7.97
C SER A 231 -12.29 19.58 6.48
N TRP A 232 -13.08 18.57 6.10
CA TRP A 232 -13.72 18.43 4.79
C TRP A 232 -14.74 19.53 4.46
N ASP A 233 -15.52 20.03 5.42
CA ASP A 233 -16.45 21.15 5.19
C ASP A 233 -15.72 22.48 5.00
N LYS A 234 -14.60 22.69 5.70
CA LYS A 234 -13.75 23.88 5.48
C LYS A 234 -13.16 23.90 4.07
N LEU A 235 -12.83 22.73 3.53
CA LEU A 235 -12.32 22.60 2.15
C LEU A 235 -13.41 22.90 1.10
N ARG A 236 -14.67 22.60 1.40
CA ARG A 236 -15.81 22.92 0.51
C ARG A 236 -16.19 24.41 0.57
N GLN A 237 -16.12 25.02 1.75
CA GLN A 237 -16.43 26.45 1.92
C GLN A 237 -15.33 27.37 1.35
N GLY A 238 -14.08 26.89 1.30
CA GLY A 238 -12.94 27.66 0.78
C GLY A 238 -12.78 27.64 -0.75
N ARG A 239 -13.52 26.81 -1.50
CA ARG A 239 -13.47 26.85 -2.96
C ARG A 239 -14.41 27.94 -3.49
N PRO A 240 -13.88 29.03 -4.07
CA PRO A 240 -14.74 29.95 -4.82
C PRO A 240 -15.44 29.16 -5.92
N ALA A 241 -16.74 29.43 -6.12
CA ALA A 241 -17.52 28.81 -7.18
C ALA A 241 -16.74 28.98 -8.49
N ALA A 242 -16.32 27.86 -9.07
CA ALA A 242 -15.60 27.87 -10.33
C ALA A 242 -16.41 28.72 -11.32
N PRO A 243 -15.80 29.69 -12.02
CA PRO A 243 -16.51 30.46 -13.01
C PRO A 243 -17.17 29.47 -13.96
N ARG A 244 -18.50 29.57 -14.09
CA ARG A 244 -19.26 28.83 -15.10
C ARG A 244 -18.62 29.19 -16.44
N VAL A 245 -17.72 28.33 -16.91
CA VAL A 245 -17.25 28.32 -18.28
C VAL A 245 -18.50 27.98 -19.08
N THR A 246 -19.18 29.01 -19.58
CA THR A 246 -20.07 28.90 -20.71
C THR A 246 -19.24 28.27 -21.81
N VAL A 247 -19.40 26.96 -21.97
CA VAL A 247 -18.90 26.20 -23.11
C VAL A 247 -19.55 26.83 -24.33
N GLN A 248 -18.86 27.81 -24.92
CA GLN A 248 -19.10 28.18 -26.30
C GLN A 248 -18.87 26.89 -27.09
N LYS A 249 -19.94 26.46 -27.75
CA LYS A 249 -19.96 25.42 -28.76
C LYS A 249 -19.01 25.84 -29.88
N VAL A 250 -17.72 25.58 -29.70
CA VAL A 250 -16.75 25.61 -30.79
C VAL A 250 -16.94 24.28 -31.50
N GLU A 251 -17.66 24.37 -32.61
CA GLU A 251 -17.83 23.32 -33.62
C GLU A 251 -16.48 23.15 -34.32
N GLU A 252 -15.50 22.60 -33.58
CA GLU A 252 -14.16 22.32 -34.08
C GLU A 252 -14.09 20.86 -34.51
N GLN A 253 -13.90 20.71 -35.81
CA GLN A 253 -13.87 19.49 -36.59
C GLN A 253 -12.68 18.62 -36.18
N ALA A 254 -12.82 17.91 -35.06
CA ALA A 254 -11.90 16.86 -34.63
C ALA A 254 -12.12 15.57 -35.46
N PRO A 255 -11.05 14.79 -35.74
CA PRO A 255 -11.14 13.59 -36.56
C PRO A 255 -12.03 12.54 -35.88
N ALA A 256 -13.17 12.25 -36.51
CA ALA A 256 -14.21 11.33 -36.04
C ALA A 256 -13.77 9.88 -35.77
N SER A 257 -12.51 9.53 -36.04
CA SER A 257 -11.97 8.18 -35.87
C SER A 257 -11.52 7.87 -34.44
N ALA A 258 -11.07 8.86 -33.66
CA ALA A 258 -10.54 8.59 -32.31
C ALA A 258 -11.63 8.35 -31.25
N SER A 259 -12.82 8.94 -31.42
CA SER A 259 -13.94 8.73 -30.49
C SER A 259 -14.60 7.36 -30.67
N ALA A 260 -14.63 6.84 -31.90
CA ALA A 260 -15.24 5.55 -32.21
C ALA A 260 -14.45 4.38 -31.59
N GLU A 261 -13.11 4.45 -31.58
CA GLU A 261 -12.28 3.42 -30.93
C GLU A 261 -12.43 3.45 -29.41
N ALA A 262 -12.48 4.64 -28.79
CA ALA A 262 -12.68 4.78 -27.35
C ALA A 262 -14.09 4.35 -26.89
N GLU A 263 -15.10 4.46 -27.75
CA GLU A 263 -16.44 3.90 -27.50
C GLU A 263 -16.48 2.38 -27.68
N ALA A 264 -15.79 1.85 -28.69
CA ALA A 264 -15.67 0.41 -28.90
C ALA A 264 -14.90 -0.29 -27.76
N GLU A 265 -13.87 0.36 -27.20
CA GLU A 265 -13.14 -0.16 -26.04
C GLU A 265 -14.02 -0.20 -24.78
N ARG A 266 -14.76 0.88 -24.49
CA ARG A 266 -15.75 0.89 -23.39
C ARG A 266 -16.82 -0.19 -23.55
N ALA A 267 -17.34 -0.41 -24.76
CA ALA A 267 -18.33 -1.45 -25.01
C ALA A 267 -17.77 -2.86 -24.74
N ARG A 268 -16.50 -3.12 -25.07
CA ARG A 268 -15.83 -4.40 -24.78
C ARG A 268 -15.60 -4.60 -23.28
N GLU A 269 -15.22 -3.56 -22.56
CA GLU A 269 -15.05 -3.63 -21.10
C GLU A 269 -16.38 -3.90 -20.39
N GLN A 270 -17.46 -3.25 -20.85
CA GLN A 270 -18.81 -3.48 -20.34
C GLN A 270 -19.25 -4.94 -20.53
N ALA A 271 -19.09 -5.47 -21.74
CA ALA A 271 -19.43 -6.87 -22.05
C ALA A 271 -18.62 -7.87 -21.20
N LYS A 272 -17.36 -7.55 -20.91
CA LYS A 272 -16.51 -8.39 -20.04
C LYS A 272 -16.98 -8.37 -18.59
N PHE A 273 -17.44 -7.22 -18.09
CA PHE A 273 -18.00 -7.10 -16.75
C PHE A 273 -19.31 -7.88 -16.62
N ASP A 274 -20.19 -7.74 -17.61
CA ASP A 274 -21.47 -8.47 -17.64
C ASP A 274 -21.25 -9.99 -17.70
N ALA A 275 -20.30 -10.46 -18.52
CA ALA A 275 -19.94 -11.87 -18.59
C ALA A 275 -19.40 -12.42 -17.24
N MET A 276 -18.71 -11.59 -16.46
CA MET A 276 -18.20 -11.99 -15.13
C MET A 276 -19.35 -12.13 -14.12
N LEU A 277 -20.31 -11.20 -14.13
CA LEU A 277 -21.51 -11.27 -13.27
C LEU A 277 -22.41 -12.46 -13.61
N GLU A 278 -22.54 -12.78 -14.90
CA GLU A 278 -23.35 -13.92 -15.34
C GLU A 278 -22.70 -15.26 -14.96
N ALA A 279 -21.37 -15.34 -15.04
CA ALA A 279 -20.63 -16.50 -14.52
C ALA A 279 -20.83 -16.69 -13.01
N GLU A 280 -20.86 -15.59 -12.23
CA GLU A 280 -21.10 -15.65 -10.79
C GLU A 280 -22.53 -16.11 -10.46
N ARG A 281 -23.55 -15.64 -11.20
CA ARG A 281 -24.93 -16.15 -11.08
C ARG A 281 -25.02 -17.65 -11.37
N HIS A 282 -24.33 -18.13 -12.41
CA HIS A 282 -24.34 -19.55 -12.76
C HIS A 282 -23.68 -20.44 -11.68
N ILE A 283 -22.68 -19.91 -10.97
CA ILE A 283 -22.07 -20.62 -9.82
C ILE A 283 -23.06 -20.66 -8.65
N ALA A 284 -23.74 -19.55 -8.37
CA ALA A 284 -24.76 -19.49 -7.31
C ALA A 284 -25.88 -20.50 -7.55
N GLU A 285 -26.40 -20.60 -8.78
CA GLU A 285 -27.43 -21.60 -9.15
C GLU A 285 -26.94 -23.04 -8.97
N LYS A 286 -25.70 -23.36 -9.41
CA LYS A 286 -25.11 -24.70 -9.24
C LYS A 286 -24.82 -25.05 -7.79
N SER A 287 -24.59 -24.05 -6.94
CA SER A 287 -24.34 -24.24 -5.51
C SER A 287 -25.61 -24.27 -4.67
N SER A 288 -26.79 -24.08 -5.27
CA SER A 288 -28.06 -24.14 -4.55
C SER A 288 -28.29 -25.57 -4.02
N PRO A 289 -28.32 -25.77 -2.69
CA PRO A 289 -28.37 -27.10 -2.06
C PRO A 289 -29.75 -27.77 -2.15
N SER A 290 -30.64 -27.31 -3.04
CA SER A 290 -32.01 -27.82 -3.19
C SER A 290 -32.09 -29.25 -3.73
N ASP A 291 -31.01 -29.80 -4.28
CA ASP A 291 -30.94 -31.20 -4.75
C ASP A 291 -30.40 -32.19 -3.70
N ALA A 292 -30.01 -31.73 -2.51
CA ALA A 292 -29.45 -32.59 -1.46
C ALA A 292 -30.49 -33.25 -0.53
N TRP A 293 -31.79 -33.02 -0.75
CA TRP A 293 -32.88 -33.47 0.13
C TRP A 293 -33.96 -34.31 -0.58
N LYS A 294 -33.59 -35.08 -1.61
CA LYS A 294 -34.44 -36.14 -2.20
C LYS A 294 -33.69 -37.47 -2.17
#